data_AF-A0A924Y872-F1
#
_entry.id   AF-A0A924Y872-F1
#
_cell.length_a   1.000
_cell.length_b   1.000
_cell.length_c   1.000
_cell.angle_alpha   90.00
_cell.angle_beta   90.00
_cell.angle_gamma   90.00
#
_symmetry.space_group_name_H-M   'P 1'
#
loop_
_entity.id
_entity.type
_entity.pdbx_description
1 polymer ?
#
loop_
_entity_poly.entity_id
_entity_poly.type
_entity_poly.pdbx_seq_one_letter_code
_entity_poly.pdbx_strand_id
1 'polypeptide(L)'
;MPAVAGTKSRRKIAMSPIEAIHTAARHYCQEQRLHWHRRYDDLNRRFYEGGDRPITAEKNAIVPRYLVLEAIKPEVERMAPDDLRSVEEAVEWLLLVGGLAQSTSTSSQTYREETAILAMREERANFARFVLAFAAQPREVEPLPYCRTLSRGESNTLWSAVNARWGTTRGGYWYPISGTPPSGILVFGEYAVENELGEERLQRILSEVGAGRVFELNDMPGEVAECEVDPIFVGELHGLAETYWTPPDLSWLLYASHDATLAVAGERLVEAFQSAWPEYRAHLYPWPFSESLPLAPQGG
;
A
#
# COMPACT_ATOMS: atom_id res chain seq x y z
N MET A 1 -34.93 27.92 6.18
CA MET A 1 -33.96 26.82 6.31
C MET A 1 -34.59 25.57 5.70
N PRO A 2 -34.17 25.10 4.52
CA PRO A 2 -34.72 23.89 3.95
C PRO A 2 -33.97 22.66 4.50
N ALA A 3 -34.75 21.64 4.85
CA ALA A 3 -34.30 20.37 5.38
C ALA A 3 -33.43 19.61 4.35
N VAL A 4 -32.27 19.14 4.79
CA VAL A 4 -31.38 18.29 3.99
C VAL A 4 -32.01 16.90 3.88
N ALA A 5 -32.28 16.50 2.64
CA ALA A 5 -32.94 15.27 2.29
C ALA A 5 -32.04 14.04 2.43
N GLY A 6 -32.55 13.05 3.15
CA GLY A 6 -32.50 11.62 2.81
C GLY A 6 -31.14 11.02 2.44
N THR A 7 -30.48 10.44 3.43
CA THR A 7 -29.44 9.43 3.26
C THR A 7 -30.05 8.26 2.47
N LYS A 8 -29.78 8.21 1.16
CA LYS A 8 -30.14 7.06 0.32
C LYS A 8 -29.40 5.85 0.87
N SER A 9 -30.15 4.91 1.45
CA SER A 9 -29.67 3.58 1.82
C SER A 9 -29.04 2.95 0.57
N ARG A 10 -27.71 2.92 0.50
CA ARG A 10 -26.97 2.18 -0.52
C ARG A 10 -27.34 0.71 -0.32
N ARG A 11 -28.00 0.13 -1.33
CA ARG A 11 -28.25 -1.31 -1.41
C ARG A 11 -26.89 -1.99 -1.25
N LYS A 12 -26.64 -2.68 -0.14
CA LYS A 12 -25.47 -3.56 0.00
C LYS A 12 -25.57 -4.58 -1.14
N ILE A 13 -24.69 -4.47 -2.13
CA ILE A 13 -24.54 -5.52 -3.12
C ILE A 13 -24.00 -6.73 -2.33
N ALA A 14 -24.71 -7.84 -2.39
CA ALA A 14 -24.26 -9.05 -1.70
C ALA A 14 -23.00 -9.57 -2.40
N MET A 15 -21.93 -9.74 -1.64
CA MET A 15 -20.66 -10.30 -2.09
C MET A 15 -20.87 -11.76 -2.52
N SER A 16 -20.31 -12.15 -3.67
CA SER A 16 -20.32 -13.53 -4.13
C SER A 16 -19.49 -14.43 -3.20
N PRO A 17 -19.71 -15.77 -3.19
CA PRO A 17 -18.90 -16.68 -2.39
C PRO A 17 -17.40 -16.63 -2.71
N ILE A 18 -17.04 -16.38 -3.97
CA ILE A 18 -15.64 -16.23 -4.43
C ILE A 18 -15.03 -14.95 -3.86
N GLU A 19 -15.71 -13.82 -4.00
CA GLU A 19 -15.27 -12.55 -3.42
C GLU A 19 -15.19 -12.65 -1.88
N ALA A 20 -16.10 -13.39 -1.22
CA ALA A 20 -16.11 -13.56 0.22
C ALA A 20 -14.87 -14.31 0.73
N ILE A 21 -14.51 -15.44 0.13
CA ILE A 21 -13.32 -16.18 0.55
C ILE A 21 -12.02 -15.43 0.19
N HIS A 22 -11.98 -14.74 -0.95
CA HIS A 22 -10.85 -13.90 -1.34
C HIS A 22 -10.65 -12.74 -0.36
N THR A 23 -11.72 -12.01 -0.04
CA THR A 23 -11.71 -10.91 0.93
C THR A 23 -11.35 -11.41 2.34
N ALA A 24 -11.87 -12.58 2.75
CA ALA A 24 -11.51 -13.19 4.03
C ALA A 24 -10.03 -13.55 4.12
N ALA A 25 -9.43 -14.06 3.04
CA ALA A 25 -8.00 -14.35 2.99
C ALA A 25 -7.16 -13.08 3.11
N ARG A 26 -7.56 -11.98 2.46
CA ARG A 26 -6.92 -10.67 2.59
C ARG A 26 -7.00 -10.13 4.03
N HIS A 27 -8.17 -10.19 4.66
CA HIS A 27 -8.35 -9.83 6.07
C HIS A 27 -7.43 -10.65 6.99
N TYR A 28 -7.38 -11.97 6.81
CA TYR A 28 -6.48 -12.82 7.60
C TYR A 28 -5.03 -12.33 7.51
N CYS A 29 -4.53 -12.06 6.31
CA CYS A 29 -3.18 -11.55 6.14
C CYS A 29 -2.97 -10.21 6.87
N GLN A 30 -3.90 -9.25 6.73
CA GLN A 30 -3.79 -7.94 7.38
C GLN A 30 -3.84 -8.05 8.91
N GLU A 31 -4.85 -8.75 9.45
CA GLU A 31 -5.09 -8.87 10.89
C GLU A 31 -3.97 -9.65 11.60
N GLN A 32 -3.55 -10.79 11.04
CA GLN A 32 -2.50 -11.60 11.64
C GLN A 32 -1.14 -10.90 11.56
N ARG A 33 -0.87 -10.16 10.47
CA ARG A 33 0.34 -9.34 10.35
C ARG A 33 0.38 -8.28 11.46
N LEU A 34 -0.72 -7.54 11.65
CA LEU A 34 -0.87 -6.56 12.75
C LEU A 34 -0.77 -7.21 14.14
N HIS A 35 -1.28 -8.43 14.31
CA HIS A 35 -1.13 -9.18 15.56
C HIS A 35 0.35 -9.43 15.87
N TRP A 36 1.10 -9.95 14.91
CA TRP A 36 2.51 -10.28 15.08
C TRP A 36 3.39 -9.03 15.24
N HIS A 37 3.11 -7.94 14.50
CA HIS A 37 3.78 -6.65 14.70
C HIS A 37 3.61 -6.12 16.13
N ARG A 38 2.37 -6.09 16.64
CA ARG A 38 2.13 -5.63 18.02
C ARG A 38 2.89 -6.46 19.05
N ARG A 39 2.97 -7.78 18.86
CA ARG A 39 3.76 -8.66 19.74
C ARG A 39 5.26 -8.36 19.65
N TYR A 40 5.76 -8.03 18.47
CA TYR A 40 7.14 -7.62 18.27
C TYR A 40 7.44 -6.28 18.94
N ASP A 41 6.54 -5.31 18.83
CA ASP A 41 6.69 -4.00 19.48
C ASP A 41 6.67 -4.10 21.01
N ASP A 42 5.76 -4.91 21.56
CA ASP A 42 5.72 -5.22 22.98
C ASP A 42 7.00 -5.90 23.46
N LEU A 43 7.55 -6.81 22.66
CA LEU A 43 8.83 -7.47 22.95
C LEU A 43 9.98 -6.45 22.97
N ASN A 44 10.04 -5.54 21.98
CA ASN A 44 11.05 -4.49 21.92
C ASN A 44 10.94 -3.52 23.11
N ARG A 45 9.73 -3.12 23.49
CA ARG A 45 9.51 -2.22 24.63
C ARG A 45 10.08 -2.79 25.93
N ARG A 46 9.78 -4.06 26.22
CA ARG A 46 10.32 -4.78 27.40
C ARG A 46 11.85 -4.86 27.39
N PHE A 47 12.48 -4.89 26.22
CA PHE A 47 13.93 -4.89 26.12
C PHE A 47 14.55 -3.57 26.56
N TYR A 48 14.03 -2.46 26.01
CA TYR A 48 14.51 -1.12 26.34
C TYR A 48 14.31 -0.77 27.83
N GLU A 49 13.32 -1.39 28.48
CA GLU A 49 12.99 -1.16 29.89
C GLU A 49 13.83 -1.97 30.92
N GLY A 50 14.75 -2.84 30.47
CA GLY A 50 15.82 -3.36 31.36
C GLY A 50 16.15 -4.85 31.28
N GLY A 51 16.57 -5.38 30.12
CA GLY A 51 16.93 -6.81 30.02
C GLY A 51 18.15 -7.16 29.17
N ASP A 52 19.10 -7.87 29.80
CA ASP A 52 20.33 -8.48 29.24
C ASP A 52 20.09 -9.83 28.51
N ARG A 53 18.84 -10.16 28.13
CA ARG A 53 18.51 -11.48 27.52
C ARG A 53 18.80 -11.54 26.02
N PRO A 54 19.18 -12.72 25.48
CA PRO A 54 19.28 -12.95 24.04
C PRO A 54 17.86 -13.05 23.43
N ILE A 55 17.31 -11.89 23.09
CA ILE A 55 15.99 -11.69 22.48
C ILE A 55 15.87 -12.33 21.09
N THR A 56 16.97 -12.83 20.52
CA THR A 56 17.05 -13.38 19.17
C THR A 56 16.05 -14.52 18.96
N ALA A 57 15.90 -15.46 19.90
CA ALA A 57 15.01 -16.60 19.72
C ALA A 57 13.52 -16.21 19.67
N GLU A 58 13.06 -15.31 20.56
CA GLU A 58 11.67 -14.82 20.55
C GLU A 58 11.40 -13.95 19.32
N LYS A 59 12.36 -13.11 18.91
CA LYS A 59 12.25 -12.36 17.65
C LYS A 59 12.14 -13.30 16.45
N ASN A 60 12.95 -14.34 16.41
CA ASN A 60 12.92 -15.33 15.35
C ASN A 60 11.66 -16.20 15.36
N ALA A 61 10.91 -16.25 16.45
CA ALA A 61 9.59 -16.88 16.49
C ALA A 61 8.45 -15.96 15.99
N ILE A 62 8.66 -14.64 15.94
CA ILE A 62 7.64 -13.63 15.63
C ILE A 62 7.86 -13.01 14.24
N VAL A 63 9.04 -12.44 13.99
CA VAL A 63 9.34 -11.66 12.78
C VAL A 63 9.06 -12.44 11.50
N PRO A 64 9.51 -13.70 11.36
CA PRO A 64 9.27 -14.45 10.14
C PRO A 64 7.78 -14.69 9.82
N ARG A 65 6.89 -14.62 10.83
CA ARG A 65 5.45 -14.84 10.62
C ARG A 65 4.80 -13.69 9.88
N TYR A 66 5.01 -12.45 10.33
CA TYR A 66 4.43 -11.32 9.62
C TYR A 66 5.06 -11.13 8.24
N LEU A 67 6.35 -11.43 8.08
CA LEU A 67 7.02 -11.44 6.77
C LEU A 67 6.41 -12.47 5.80
N VAL A 68 6.01 -13.65 6.30
CA VAL A 68 5.26 -14.63 5.49
C VAL A 68 3.91 -14.07 5.04
N LEU A 69 3.19 -13.37 5.91
CA LEU A 69 1.90 -12.78 5.57
C LEU A 69 2.06 -11.62 4.57
N GLU A 70 3.14 -10.85 4.68
CA GLU A 70 3.54 -9.82 3.70
C GLU A 70 3.88 -10.43 2.34
N ALA A 71 4.46 -11.64 2.30
CA ALA A 71 4.68 -12.35 1.06
C ALA A 71 3.37 -12.94 0.47
N ILE A 72 2.49 -13.50 1.30
CA ILE A 72 1.24 -14.13 0.85
C ILE A 72 0.24 -13.12 0.30
N LYS A 73 0.07 -11.96 0.96
CA LYS A 73 -0.99 -11.00 0.61
C LYS A 73 -0.93 -10.54 -0.87
N PRO A 74 0.22 -10.09 -1.41
CA PRO A 74 0.30 -9.70 -2.82
C PRO A 74 0.02 -10.85 -3.80
N GLU A 75 0.33 -12.10 -3.42
CA GLU A 75 0.02 -13.27 -4.26
C GLU A 75 -1.48 -13.59 -4.25
N VAL A 76 -2.15 -13.41 -3.12
CA VAL A 76 -3.62 -13.45 -3.04
C VAL A 76 -4.24 -12.36 -3.90
N GLU A 77 -3.70 -11.14 -3.82
CA GLU A 77 -4.19 -9.96 -4.55
C GLU A 77 -3.83 -9.97 -6.05
N ARG A 78 -2.95 -10.88 -6.51
CA ARG A 78 -2.60 -10.99 -7.94
C ARG A 78 -3.74 -11.50 -8.81
N MET A 79 -4.62 -12.34 -8.25
CA MET A 79 -5.80 -12.86 -8.95
C MET A 79 -7.03 -12.10 -8.48
N ALA A 80 -7.79 -11.48 -9.40
CA ALA A 80 -9.04 -10.86 -9.04
C ALA A 80 -10.11 -11.95 -8.80
N PRO A 81 -11.10 -11.72 -7.92
CA PRO A 81 -12.22 -12.64 -7.75
C PRO A 81 -12.95 -12.97 -9.06
N ASP A 82 -13.07 -12.00 -9.97
CA ASP A 82 -13.73 -12.17 -11.27
C ASP A 82 -12.97 -13.10 -12.24
N ASP A 83 -11.69 -13.36 -11.99
CA ASP A 83 -10.87 -14.27 -12.80
C ASP A 83 -11.06 -15.75 -12.39
N LEU A 84 -11.73 -16.01 -11.27
CA LEU A 84 -11.95 -17.34 -10.70
C LEU A 84 -13.35 -17.85 -11.07
N ARG A 85 -13.44 -19.12 -11.48
CA ARG A 85 -14.69 -19.70 -12.02
C ARG A 85 -15.53 -20.38 -10.95
N SER A 86 -14.93 -20.77 -9.83
CA SER A 86 -15.63 -21.41 -8.72
C SER A 86 -14.95 -21.18 -7.37
N VAL A 87 -15.66 -21.52 -6.29
CA VAL A 87 -15.11 -21.46 -4.93
C VAL A 87 -13.98 -22.47 -4.74
N GLU A 88 -14.10 -23.66 -5.36
CA GLU A 88 -13.08 -24.69 -5.33
C GLU A 88 -11.78 -24.20 -5.98
N GLU A 89 -11.88 -23.56 -7.15
CA GLU A 89 -10.72 -22.95 -7.83
C GLU A 89 -10.10 -21.84 -6.96
N ALA A 90 -10.93 -21.02 -6.30
CA ALA A 90 -10.46 -20.01 -5.37
C ALA A 90 -9.71 -20.62 -4.18
N VAL A 91 -10.23 -21.69 -3.57
CA VAL A 91 -9.58 -22.41 -2.46
C VAL A 91 -8.25 -23.00 -2.92
N GLU A 92 -8.22 -23.69 -4.05
CA GLU A 92 -7.00 -24.30 -4.61
C GLU A 92 -5.92 -23.25 -4.86
N TRP A 93 -6.30 -22.13 -5.48
CA TRP A 93 -5.40 -21.00 -5.71
C TRP A 93 -4.86 -20.43 -4.39
N LEU A 94 -5.74 -20.14 -3.42
CA LEU A 94 -5.36 -19.59 -2.12
C LEU A 94 -4.40 -20.52 -1.38
N LEU A 95 -4.66 -21.83 -1.36
CA LEU A 95 -3.76 -22.81 -0.74
C LEU A 95 -2.41 -22.87 -1.45
N LEU A 96 -2.40 -22.82 -2.78
CA LEU A 96 -1.18 -22.80 -3.58
C LEU A 96 -0.32 -21.57 -3.23
N VAL A 97 -0.89 -20.36 -3.29
CA VAL A 97 -0.14 -19.13 -2.99
C VAL A 97 0.26 -19.05 -1.52
N GLY A 98 -0.59 -19.47 -0.59
CA GLY A 98 -0.26 -19.53 0.83
C GLY A 98 0.95 -20.43 1.11
N GLY A 99 1.08 -21.52 0.37
CA GLY A 99 2.21 -22.44 0.47
C GLY A 99 3.48 -21.96 -0.23
N LEU A 100 3.36 -21.27 -1.37
CA LEU A 100 4.48 -20.97 -2.26
C LEU A 100 4.97 -19.52 -2.25
N ALA A 101 4.19 -18.57 -1.75
CA ALA A 101 4.53 -17.15 -1.78
C ALA A 101 5.88 -16.89 -1.10
N GLN A 102 6.77 -16.12 -1.72
CA GLN A 102 8.08 -15.78 -1.19
C GLN A 102 8.44 -14.32 -1.47
N SER A 103 9.17 -13.71 -0.55
CA SER A 103 9.89 -12.44 -0.71
C SER A 103 11.38 -12.66 -0.43
N THR A 104 12.20 -11.62 -0.68
CA THR A 104 13.62 -11.59 -0.27
C THR A 104 13.78 -11.95 1.21
N SER A 105 12.89 -11.46 2.06
CA SER A 105 12.93 -11.68 3.51
C SER A 105 12.47 -13.07 3.95
N THR A 106 11.64 -13.76 3.16
CA THR A 106 11.17 -15.13 3.49
C THR A 106 11.91 -16.23 2.72
N SER A 107 12.91 -15.87 1.92
CA SER A 107 13.71 -16.83 1.19
C SER A 107 14.52 -17.70 2.16
N SER A 108 14.77 -18.95 1.78
CA SER A 108 15.57 -19.90 2.59
C SER A 108 17.01 -19.45 2.83
N GLN A 109 17.48 -18.41 2.14
CA GLN A 109 18.81 -17.84 2.29
C GLN A 109 18.90 -16.84 3.46
N THR A 110 17.77 -16.20 3.82
CA THR A 110 17.71 -15.13 4.82
C THR A 110 17.66 -15.67 6.25
N TYR A 111 16.87 -16.72 6.50
CA TYR A 111 16.75 -17.34 7.82
C TYR A 111 17.43 -18.71 7.86
N ARG A 112 18.51 -18.80 8.62
CA ARG A 112 19.22 -20.07 8.89
C ARG A 112 18.83 -20.72 10.21
N GLU A 113 18.18 -19.96 11.09
CA GLU A 113 17.76 -20.46 12.40
C GLU A 113 16.49 -21.31 12.30
N GLU A 114 16.51 -22.46 12.97
CA GLU A 114 15.42 -23.42 12.96
C GLU A 114 14.10 -22.84 13.47
N THR A 115 14.15 -22.02 14.53
CA THR A 115 12.98 -21.32 15.09
C THR A 115 12.28 -20.45 14.05
N ALA A 116 13.05 -19.72 13.24
CA ALA A 116 12.49 -18.86 12.19
C ALA A 116 11.85 -19.67 11.07
N ILE A 117 12.50 -20.74 10.64
CA ILE A 117 11.98 -21.65 9.61
C ILE A 117 10.67 -22.30 10.10
N LEU A 118 10.63 -22.75 11.36
CA LEU A 118 9.43 -23.33 11.96
C LEU A 118 8.29 -22.31 12.03
N ALA A 119 8.57 -21.09 12.51
CA ALA A 119 7.58 -20.02 12.60
C ALA A 119 6.94 -19.71 11.23
N MET A 120 7.75 -19.63 10.16
CA MET A 120 7.25 -19.45 8.79
C MET A 120 6.34 -20.60 8.35
N ARG A 121 6.76 -21.85 8.57
CA ARG A 121 5.97 -23.04 8.20
C ARG A 121 4.64 -23.10 8.94
N GLU A 122 4.65 -22.81 10.24
CA GLU A 122 3.44 -22.77 11.06
C GLU A 122 2.48 -21.70 10.59
N GLU A 123 2.96 -20.50 10.23
CA GLU A 123 2.09 -19.43 9.74
C GLU A 123 1.42 -19.80 8.41
N ARG A 124 2.14 -20.43 7.48
CA ARG A 124 1.55 -20.95 6.23
C ARG A 124 0.49 -22.03 6.50
N ALA A 125 0.76 -22.92 7.45
CA ALA A 125 -0.20 -23.94 7.85
C ALA A 125 -1.45 -23.33 8.52
N ASN A 126 -1.28 -22.24 9.28
CA ASN A 126 -2.39 -21.51 9.87
C ASN A 126 -3.26 -20.84 8.81
N PHE A 127 -2.64 -20.18 7.82
CA PHE A 127 -3.34 -19.61 6.66
C PHE A 127 -4.14 -20.68 5.91
N ALA A 128 -3.51 -21.82 5.58
CA ALA A 128 -4.18 -22.92 4.89
C ALA A 128 -5.38 -23.46 5.68
N ARG A 129 -5.23 -23.64 7.00
CA ARG A 129 -6.31 -24.08 7.88
C ARG A 129 -7.46 -23.07 7.91
N PHE A 130 -7.14 -21.78 7.95
CA PHE A 130 -8.13 -20.72 7.88
C PHE A 130 -8.94 -20.77 6.59
N VAL A 131 -8.28 -20.85 5.42
CA VAL A 131 -8.94 -20.93 4.11
C VAL A 131 -9.89 -22.12 4.03
N LEU A 132 -9.43 -23.31 4.43
CA LEU A 132 -10.24 -24.52 4.44
C LEU A 132 -11.44 -24.42 5.40
N ALA A 133 -11.23 -23.87 6.59
CA ALA A 133 -12.30 -23.70 7.57
C ALA A 133 -13.35 -22.69 7.09
N PHE A 134 -12.91 -21.58 6.48
CA PHE A 134 -13.81 -20.58 5.91
C PHE A 134 -14.61 -21.16 4.73
N ALA A 135 -13.96 -21.90 3.83
CA ALA A 135 -14.66 -22.54 2.70
C ALA A 135 -15.73 -23.54 3.15
N ALA A 136 -15.46 -24.29 4.23
CA ALA A 136 -16.41 -25.23 4.79
C ALA A 136 -17.61 -24.55 5.47
N GLN A 137 -17.42 -23.34 6.02
CA GLN A 137 -18.46 -22.57 6.71
C GLN A 137 -18.34 -21.07 6.36
N PRO A 138 -18.77 -20.66 5.16
CA PRO A 138 -18.70 -19.26 4.74
C PRO A 138 -19.54 -18.37 5.66
N ARG A 139 -19.02 -17.19 5.97
CA ARG A 139 -19.68 -16.17 6.80
C ARG A 139 -19.65 -14.82 6.10
N GLU A 140 -20.46 -13.86 6.54
CA GLU A 140 -20.38 -12.47 6.05
C GLU A 140 -18.99 -11.90 6.34
N VAL A 141 -18.42 -11.21 5.35
CA VAL A 141 -17.09 -10.58 5.43
C VAL A 141 -17.27 -9.11 5.14
N GLU A 142 -16.62 -8.27 5.94
CA GLU A 142 -16.58 -6.84 5.66
C GLU A 142 -15.80 -6.59 4.36
N PRO A 143 -16.35 -5.84 3.39
CA PRO A 143 -15.63 -5.53 2.17
C PRO A 143 -14.33 -4.76 2.45
N LEU A 144 -13.26 -5.15 1.77
CA LEU A 144 -12.04 -4.35 1.71
C LEU A 144 -12.05 -3.49 0.46
N PRO A 145 -11.37 -2.32 0.46
CA PRO A 145 -11.14 -1.57 -0.77
C PRO A 145 -10.40 -2.43 -1.81
N TYR A 146 -10.62 -2.12 -3.09
CA TYR A 146 -10.05 -2.85 -4.21
C TYR A 146 -8.53 -2.72 -4.22
N CYS A 147 -7.85 -3.86 -4.33
CA CYS A 147 -6.41 -3.95 -4.54
C CYS A 147 -6.13 -5.18 -5.41
N ARG A 148 -5.43 -4.98 -6.52
CA ARG A 148 -4.96 -6.04 -7.40
C ARG A 148 -3.47 -5.87 -7.66
N THR A 149 -2.67 -6.86 -7.29
CA THR A 149 -1.23 -6.83 -7.54
C THR A 149 -0.94 -7.03 -9.03
N LEU A 150 -0.14 -6.14 -9.60
CA LEU A 150 0.29 -6.20 -10.99
C LEU A 150 1.26 -7.34 -11.21
N SER A 151 1.14 -8.02 -12.36
CA SER A 151 2.19 -8.90 -12.85
C SER A 151 3.42 -8.09 -13.27
N ARG A 152 4.58 -8.76 -13.32
CA ARG A 152 5.82 -8.13 -13.81
C ARG A 152 5.68 -7.56 -15.24
N GLY A 153 4.89 -8.21 -16.09
CA GLY A 153 4.66 -7.75 -17.46
C GLY A 153 3.83 -6.47 -17.53
N GLU A 154 2.73 -6.42 -16.76
CA GLU A 154 1.89 -5.21 -16.63
C GLU A 154 2.69 -4.04 -16.08
N SER A 155 3.36 -4.30 -14.96
CA SER A 155 4.25 -3.37 -14.29
C SER A 155 5.30 -2.75 -15.23
N ASN A 156 6.04 -3.57 -15.99
CA ASN A 156 7.03 -3.08 -16.95
C ASN A 156 6.41 -2.24 -18.08
N THR A 157 5.25 -2.66 -18.57
CA THR A 157 4.50 -1.94 -19.61
C THR A 157 4.06 -0.57 -19.10
N LEU A 158 3.55 -0.53 -17.87
CA LEU A 158 3.08 0.68 -17.24
C LEU A 158 4.22 1.65 -16.94
N TRP A 159 5.34 1.17 -16.37
CA TRP A 159 6.54 2.00 -16.18
C TRP A 159 7.06 2.59 -17.49
N SER A 160 7.03 1.84 -18.58
CA SER A 160 7.43 2.34 -19.90
C SER A 160 6.50 3.48 -20.36
N ALA A 161 5.20 3.36 -20.12
CA ALA A 161 4.21 4.36 -20.47
C ALA A 161 4.29 5.62 -19.58
N VAL A 162 4.49 5.45 -18.27
CA VAL A 162 4.72 6.55 -17.32
C VAL A 162 6.00 7.30 -17.69
N ASN A 163 7.09 6.59 -17.99
CA ASN A 163 8.33 7.21 -18.46
C ASN A 163 8.12 8.02 -19.75
N ALA A 164 7.46 7.43 -20.75
CA ALA A 164 7.19 8.10 -22.02
C ALA A 164 6.36 9.39 -21.84
N ARG A 165 5.46 9.42 -20.86
CA ARG A 165 4.57 10.56 -20.60
C ARG A 165 5.20 11.63 -19.70
N TRP A 166 5.88 11.21 -18.64
CA TRP A 166 6.28 12.07 -17.52
C TRP A 166 7.80 12.16 -17.31
N GLY A 167 8.59 11.39 -18.05
CA GLY A 167 10.04 11.39 -17.99
C GLY A 167 10.62 10.83 -16.68
N THR A 168 9.86 10.01 -15.94
CA THR A 168 10.36 9.30 -14.75
C THR A 168 10.76 7.86 -15.11
N THR A 169 11.76 7.33 -14.41
CA THR A 169 12.26 5.97 -14.60
C THR A 169 12.14 5.18 -13.31
N ARG A 170 11.79 3.89 -13.41
CA ARG A 170 11.85 2.97 -12.26
C ARG A 170 13.24 2.99 -11.62
N GLY A 171 13.29 3.13 -10.29
CA GLY A 171 14.54 3.23 -9.52
C GLY A 171 15.25 4.59 -9.65
N GLY A 172 14.61 5.56 -10.31
CA GLY A 172 15.09 6.93 -10.41
C GLY A 172 14.26 7.88 -9.56
N TYR A 173 14.86 9.01 -9.23
CA TYR A 173 14.17 10.11 -8.57
C TYR A 173 13.42 10.98 -9.58
N TRP A 174 12.31 11.57 -9.14
CA TRP A 174 11.60 12.59 -9.90
C TRP A 174 11.74 13.96 -9.23
N TYR A 175 10.83 14.89 -9.49
CA TYR A 175 10.90 16.23 -8.90
C TYR A 175 10.53 16.19 -7.42
N PRO A 176 11.24 16.93 -6.55
CA PRO A 176 12.24 17.96 -6.86
C PRO A 176 13.69 17.46 -6.97
N ILE A 177 13.96 16.20 -6.65
CA ILE A 177 15.33 15.64 -6.57
C ILE A 177 16.04 15.67 -7.93
N SER A 178 15.31 15.41 -9.03
CA SER A 178 15.86 15.41 -10.39
C SER A 178 16.05 16.81 -10.99
N GLY A 179 15.71 17.89 -10.28
CA GLY A 179 15.93 19.27 -10.69
C GLY A 179 14.72 20.19 -10.52
N THR A 180 14.74 21.33 -11.21
CA THR A 180 13.62 22.28 -11.19
C THR A 180 12.40 21.66 -11.89
N PRO A 181 11.23 21.59 -11.23
CA PRO A 181 10.01 21.10 -11.88
C PRO A 181 9.61 22.01 -13.06
N PRO A 182 9.24 21.44 -14.22
CA PRO A 182 8.64 22.17 -15.33
C PRO A 182 7.37 22.92 -14.92
N SER A 183 6.97 23.92 -15.71
CA SER A 183 5.67 24.57 -15.56
C SER A 183 4.54 23.54 -15.63
N GLY A 184 3.64 23.56 -14.65
CA GLY A 184 2.53 22.60 -14.56
C GLY A 184 2.79 21.39 -13.67
N ILE A 185 3.91 21.37 -12.93
CA ILE A 185 4.14 20.46 -11.82
C ILE A 185 4.23 21.31 -10.54
N LEU A 186 3.44 20.93 -9.53
CA LEU A 186 3.55 21.49 -8.18
C LEU A 186 4.31 20.52 -7.31
N VAL A 187 5.16 21.02 -6.43
CA VAL A 187 5.86 20.19 -5.44
C VAL A 187 5.57 20.78 -4.07
N PHE A 188 5.21 19.90 -3.13
CA PHE A 188 4.89 20.24 -1.75
C PHE A 188 5.79 19.46 -0.80
N GLY A 189 6.01 19.98 0.41
CA GLY A 189 6.45 19.14 1.52
C GLY A 189 5.28 18.26 1.98
N GLU A 190 5.53 16.98 2.19
CA GLU A 190 4.51 15.99 2.57
C GLU A 190 3.77 16.42 3.84
N TYR A 191 4.49 16.86 4.87
CA TYR A 191 3.90 17.36 6.11
C TYR A 191 2.91 18.51 5.92
N ALA A 192 3.11 19.38 4.93
CA ALA A 192 2.17 20.46 4.64
C ALA A 192 0.89 19.90 4.02
N VAL A 193 1.01 18.91 3.14
CA VAL A 193 -0.14 18.20 2.57
C VAL A 193 -0.89 17.47 3.68
N GLU A 194 -0.22 16.74 4.55
CA GLU A 194 -0.88 15.98 5.61
C GLU A 194 -1.55 16.87 6.66
N ASN A 195 -0.85 17.88 7.17
CA ASN A 195 -1.35 18.68 8.28
C ASN A 195 -2.31 19.81 7.85
N GLU A 196 -2.18 20.32 6.63
CA GLU A 196 -2.91 21.51 6.20
C GLU A 196 -3.98 21.21 5.13
N LEU A 197 -3.66 20.38 4.13
CA LEU A 197 -4.67 19.90 3.18
C LEU A 197 -5.52 18.79 3.83
N GLY A 198 -4.86 17.79 4.42
CA GLY A 198 -5.48 16.63 5.04
C GLY A 198 -5.86 15.54 4.04
N GLU A 199 -5.78 14.29 4.51
CA GLU A 199 -6.06 13.08 3.73
C GLU A 199 -7.46 13.09 3.09
N GLU A 200 -8.51 13.46 3.83
CA GLU A 200 -9.88 13.48 3.30
C GLU A 200 -10.05 14.44 2.10
N ARG A 201 -9.32 15.57 2.08
CA ARG A 201 -9.37 16.50 0.95
C ARG A 201 -8.57 15.96 -0.23
N LEU A 202 -7.41 15.36 0.02
CA LEU A 202 -6.63 14.68 -1.02
C LEU A 202 -7.46 13.59 -1.71
N GLN A 203 -8.12 12.72 -0.94
CA GLN A 203 -9.01 11.68 -1.47
C GLN A 203 -10.17 12.26 -2.29
N ARG A 204 -10.73 13.39 -1.85
CA ARG A 204 -11.79 14.09 -2.61
C ARG A 204 -11.27 14.64 -3.94
N ILE A 205 -10.12 15.31 -3.93
CA ILE A 205 -9.46 15.81 -5.15
C ILE A 205 -9.27 14.67 -6.15
N LEU A 206 -8.75 13.52 -5.69
CA LEU A 206 -8.49 12.35 -6.53
C LEU A 206 -9.77 11.73 -7.08
N SER A 207 -10.84 11.72 -6.28
CA SER A 207 -12.15 11.28 -6.73
C SER A 207 -12.74 12.21 -7.80
N GLU A 208 -12.56 13.53 -7.67
CA GLU A 208 -13.11 14.55 -8.58
C GLU A 208 -12.40 14.57 -9.94
N VAL A 209 -11.10 14.29 -9.98
CA VAL A 209 -10.35 14.19 -11.25
C VAL A 209 -10.71 12.93 -12.05
N GLY A 210 -11.50 12.03 -11.46
CA GLY A 210 -12.16 10.92 -12.16
C GLY A 210 -11.37 9.61 -12.15
N ALA A 211 -10.45 9.44 -11.20
CA ALA A 211 -9.79 8.16 -11.04
C ALA A 211 -10.72 7.21 -10.28
N GLY A 212 -11.41 6.31 -10.99
CA GLY A 212 -12.14 5.22 -10.34
C GLY A 212 -11.19 4.23 -9.67
N ARG A 213 -10.03 4.01 -10.31
CA ARG A 213 -8.89 3.24 -9.81
C ARG A 213 -7.60 3.91 -10.25
N VAL A 214 -6.54 3.68 -9.50
CA VAL A 214 -5.19 4.20 -9.79
C VAL A 214 -4.19 3.04 -9.74
N PHE A 215 -3.09 3.19 -10.45
CA PHE A 215 -1.94 2.33 -10.28
C PHE A 215 -0.99 2.97 -9.27
N GLU A 216 -0.58 2.18 -8.28
CA GLU A 216 0.49 2.48 -7.34
C GLU A 216 1.76 1.73 -7.78
N LEU A 217 2.80 2.49 -8.09
CA LEU A 217 4.10 1.98 -8.53
C LEU A 217 5.18 2.34 -7.51
N ASN A 218 6.17 1.49 -7.38
CA ASN A 218 7.26 1.66 -6.42
C ASN A 218 8.61 1.53 -7.14
N ASP A 219 9.60 2.27 -6.67
CA ASP A 219 10.94 2.28 -7.26
C ASP A 219 11.82 1.09 -6.84
N MET A 220 11.41 0.32 -5.82
CA MET A 220 12.10 -0.88 -5.33
C MET A 220 11.48 -2.17 -5.94
N PRO A 221 11.91 -2.60 -7.14
CA PRO A 221 11.31 -3.72 -7.83
C PRO A 221 11.45 -5.03 -7.04
N GLY A 222 10.32 -5.66 -6.74
CA GLY A 222 10.28 -6.98 -6.10
C GLY A 222 10.33 -6.95 -4.57
N GLU A 223 10.50 -5.78 -3.96
CA GLU A 223 10.34 -5.60 -2.51
C GLU A 223 8.93 -5.18 -2.15
N VAL A 224 8.40 -4.20 -2.88
CA VAL A 224 7.01 -3.73 -2.74
C VAL A 224 6.21 -4.13 -3.97
N ALA A 225 5.04 -4.73 -3.74
CA ALA A 225 4.14 -5.08 -4.81
C ALA A 225 3.51 -3.81 -5.41
N GLU A 226 3.56 -3.69 -6.74
CA GLU A 226 2.84 -2.65 -7.46
C GLU A 226 1.40 -3.09 -7.67
N CYS A 227 0.45 -2.18 -7.52
CA CYS A 227 -0.96 -2.53 -7.44
C CYS A 227 -1.84 -1.59 -8.27
N GLU A 228 -2.97 -2.11 -8.73
CA GLU A 228 -4.14 -1.31 -9.10
C GLU A 228 -5.05 -1.22 -7.87
N VAL A 229 -5.37 -0.01 -7.42
CA VAL A 229 -6.02 0.24 -6.13
C VAL A 229 -7.15 1.28 -6.24
N ASP A 230 -8.06 1.28 -5.27
CA ASP A 230 -8.98 2.40 -5.09
C ASP A 230 -8.22 3.67 -4.64
N PRO A 231 -8.64 4.89 -5.05
CA PRO A 231 -7.95 6.13 -4.68
C PRO A 231 -7.86 6.40 -3.18
N ILE A 232 -8.68 5.73 -2.36
CA ILE A 232 -8.65 5.84 -0.90
C ILE A 232 -7.30 5.43 -0.31
N PHE A 233 -6.51 4.60 -1.02
CA PHE A 233 -5.17 4.22 -0.61
C PHE A 233 -4.11 5.30 -0.83
N VAL A 234 -4.43 6.36 -1.59
CA VAL A 234 -3.53 7.50 -1.77
C VAL A 234 -3.64 8.39 -0.52
N GLY A 235 -2.86 8.08 0.51
CA GLY A 235 -2.95 8.76 1.81
C GLY A 235 -1.92 8.32 2.86
N GLU A 236 -1.40 7.09 2.78
CA GLU A 236 -0.20 6.69 3.53
C GLU A 236 1.04 7.23 2.81
N LEU A 237 1.20 8.56 2.78
CA LEU A 237 2.29 9.23 2.06
C LEU A 237 3.68 8.87 2.63
N HIS A 238 3.74 8.44 3.90
CA HIS A 238 4.96 7.99 4.56
C HIS A 238 5.38 6.60 4.06
N GLY A 239 6.17 6.59 2.98
CA GLY A 239 6.81 5.39 2.45
C GLY A 239 8.31 5.31 2.78
N LEU A 240 8.84 4.09 2.90
CA LEU A 240 10.29 3.85 2.86
C LEU A 240 10.86 3.93 1.43
N ALA A 241 9.99 4.11 0.44
CA ALA A 241 10.26 3.99 -0.98
C ALA A 241 9.71 5.19 -1.74
N GLU A 242 10.16 5.35 -2.98
CA GLU A 242 9.55 6.30 -3.90
C GLU A 242 8.25 5.69 -4.45
N THR A 243 7.13 6.37 -4.25
CA THR A 243 5.81 5.87 -4.64
C THR A 243 5.14 6.79 -5.64
N TYR A 244 4.55 6.19 -6.67
CA TYR A 244 3.92 6.90 -7.78
C TYR A 244 2.47 6.44 -7.91
N TRP A 245 1.55 7.39 -8.08
CA TRP A 245 0.15 7.09 -8.40
C TRP A 245 -0.27 7.71 -9.72
N THR A 246 -0.93 6.94 -10.57
CA THR A 246 -1.42 7.42 -11.87
C THR A 246 -2.68 6.66 -12.30
N PRO A 247 -3.65 7.30 -12.97
CA PRO A 247 -4.83 6.62 -13.49
C PRO A 247 -4.48 5.83 -14.76
N PRO A 248 -5.35 4.91 -15.23
CA PRO A 248 -5.07 4.11 -16.42
C PRO A 248 -4.82 4.91 -17.71
N ASP A 249 -5.37 6.12 -17.83
CA ASP A 249 -5.17 7.00 -18.98
C ASP A 249 -3.93 7.89 -18.87
N LEU A 250 -3.17 7.80 -17.77
CA LEU A 250 -1.97 8.59 -17.48
C LEU A 250 -2.22 10.11 -17.53
N SER A 251 -3.46 10.55 -17.27
CA SER A 251 -3.84 11.97 -17.34
C SER A 251 -3.18 12.82 -16.25
N TRP A 252 -2.75 12.22 -15.15
CA TRP A 252 -2.01 12.85 -14.07
C TRP A 252 -1.00 11.89 -13.42
N LEU A 253 -0.07 12.44 -12.64
CA LEU A 253 0.90 11.69 -11.84
C LEU A 253 1.05 12.36 -10.47
N LEU A 254 0.90 11.56 -9.41
CA LEU A 254 1.36 11.89 -8.07
C LEU A 254 2.64 11.11 -7.80
N TYR A 255 3.57 11.74 -7.09
CA TYR A 255 4.83 11.14 -6.70
C TYR A 255 5.16 11.56 -5.28
N ALA A 256 5.17 10.60 -4.36
CA ALA A 256 5.66 10.80 -3.00
C ALA A 256 7.08 10.26 -2.93
N SER A 257 7.98 11.09 -2.39
CA SER A 257 9.37 10.72 -2.23
C SER A 257 9.71 10.36 -0.79
N HIS A 258 10.68 9.45 -0.63
CA HIS A 258 11.26 9.11 0.67
C HIS A 258 11.84 10.34 1.41
N ASP A 259 12.12 11.44 0.70
CA ASP A 259 12.55 12.73 1.25
C ASP A 259 11.37 13.63 1.72
N ALA A 260 10.20 13.05 1.97
CA ALA A 260 9.00 13.72 2.45
C ALA A 260 8.52 14.87 1.54
N THR A 261 8.46 14.60 0.23
CA THR A 261 7.90 15.54 -0.75
C THR A 261 6.81 14.89 -1.59
N LEU A 262 5.84 15.68 -2.02
CA LEU A 262 4.78 15.26 -2.93
C LEU A 262 4.80 16.13 -4.19
N ALA A 263 5.10 15.53 -5.34
CA ALA A 263 4.94 16.16 -6.64
C ALA A 263 3.59 15.81 -7.26
N VAL A 264 2.96 16.83 -7.85
CA VAL A 264 1.62 16.79 -8.44
C VAL A 264 1.71 17.28 -9.88
N ALA A 265 1.38 16.42 -10.83
CA ALA A 265 1.43 16.73 -12.26
C ALA A 265 0.13 16.35 -12.98
N GLY A 266 -0.15 17.09 -14.06
CA GLY A 266 -1.37 16.96 -14.86
C GLY A 266 -2.34 18.11 -14.60
N GLU A 267 -2.78 18.76 -15.67
CA GLU A 267 -3.54 20.03 -15.63
C GLU A 267 -4.75 19.96 -14.69
N ARG A 268 -5.63 18.97 -14.89
CA ARG A 268 -6.84 18.80 -14.07
C ARG A 268 -6.54 18.54 -12.60
N LEU A 269 -5.48 17.79 -12.30
CA LEU A 269 -5.09 17.50 -10.91
C LEU A 269 -4.50 18.73 -10.25
N VAL A 270 -3.64 19.46 -10.95
CA VAL A 270 -3.08 20.73 -10.49
C VAL A 270 -4.19 21.74 -10.22
N GLU A 271 -5.15 21.91 -11.13
CA GLU A 271 -6.30 22.79 -10.94
C GLU A 271 -7.15 22.40 -9.73
N ALA A 272 -7.40 21.10 -9.54
CA ALA A 272 -8.15 20.60 -8.40
C ALA A 272 -7.43 20.87 -7.06
N PHE A 273 -6.10 20.69 -7.01
CA PHE A 273 -5.29 21.08 -5.84
C PHE A 273 -5.38 22.57 -5.54
N GLN A 274 -5.23 23.42 -6.57
CA GLN A 274 -5.29 24.88 -6.42
C GLN A 274 -6.68 25.35 -5.96
N SER A 275 -7.75 24.71 -6.45
CA SER A 275 -9.12 25.03 -6.06
C SER A 275 -9.44 24.57 -4.64
N ALA A 276 -8.92 23.41 -4.22
CA ALA A 276 -9.18 22.83 -2.90
C ALA A 276 -8.29 23.41 -1.79
N TRP A 277 -7.17 24.04 -2.16
CA TRP A 277 -6.20 24.64 -1.24
C TRP A 277 -5.75 26.02 -1.75
N PRO A 278 -6.56 27.08 -1.52
CA PRO A 278 -6.24 28.43 -2.02
C PRO A 278 -4.87 28.96 -1.60
N GLU A 279 -4.39 28.54 -0.42
CA GLU A 279 -3.13 28.93 0.18
C GLU A 279 -1.93 28.10 -0.33
N TYR A 280 -2.13 27.14 -1.25
CA TYR A 280 -1.11 26.18 -1.70
C TYR A 280 0.26 26.81 -2.04
N ARG A 281 0.26 28.04 -2.55
CA ARG A 281 1.49 28.78 -2.92
C ARG A 281 2.44 28.99 -1.74
N ALA A 282 1.92 29.14 -0.52
CA ALA A 282 2.72 29.28 0.69
C ALA A 282 3.39 27.96 1.10
N HIS A 283 2.93 26.84 0.56
CA HIS A 283 3.39 25.48 0.89
C HIS A 283 4.15 24.82 -0.26
N LEU A 284 4.36 25.54 -1.37
CA LEU A 284 5.21 25.05 -2.44
C LEU A 284 6.62 24.86 -1.91
N TYR A 285 7.18 23.71 -2.24
CA TYR A 285 8.52 23.33 -1.82
C TYR A 285 9.53 24.37 -2.35
N PRO A 286 10.35 24.99 -1.47
CA PRO A 286 11.24 26.07 -1.87
C PRO A 286 12.34 25.52 -2.79
N TRP A 287 12.63 26.27 -3.86
CA TRP A 287 13.67 25.94 -4.82
C TRP A 287 14.72 27.07 -4.90
N PRO A 288 16.03 26.78 -5.02
CA PRO A 288 16.68 25.46 -5.07
C PRO A 288 16.66 24.73 -3.72
N PHE A 289 16.81 23.39 -3.77
CA PHE A 289 17.01 22.53 -2.61
C PHE A 289 18.11 23.13 -1.72
N SER A 290 17.74 23.79 -0.63
CA SER A 290 18.69 24.13 0.42
C SER A 290 18.78 22.92 1.34
N GLU A 291 19.96 22.35 1.53
CA GLU A 291 20.23 21.23 2.48
C GLU A 291 19.78 21.50 3.93
N SER A 292 19.22 22.68 4.21
CA SER A 292 18.70 23.14 5.48
C SER A 292 17.17 23.19 5.52
N LEU A 293 16.46 22.11 5.15
CA LEU A 293 15.13 21.93 5.72
C LEU A 293 15.30 21.57 7.19
N PRO A 294 14.62 22.27 8.12
CA PRO A 294 14.63 21.87 9.51
C PRO A 294 14.03 20.46 9.59
N LEU A 295 14.82 19.52 10.10
CA LEU A 295 14.31 18.27 10.67
C LEU A 295 13.07 18.63 11.50
N ALA A 296 11.99 17.86 11.34
CA ALA A 296 10.71 18.05 12.02
C ALA A 296 10.92 18.49 13.48
N PRO A 297 10.07 19.39 14.02
CA PRO A 297 10.18 19.77 15.43
C PRO A 297 10.14 18.49 16.26
N GLN A 298 11.22 18.19 16.97
CA GLN A 298 11.19 17.12 17.96
C GLN A 298 10.12 17.51 18.98
N GLY A 299 9.03 16.75 18.98
CA GLY A 299 7.89 17.01 19.85
C GLY A 299 8.34 17.19 21.30
N GLY A 300 8.07 18.37 21.83
CA GLY A 300 8.04 18.67 23.26
C GLY A 300 6.62 18.63 23.78
#